data_AF-A0A8T6U517-F1
#
_entry.id   AF-A0A8T6U517-F1
#
_cell.length_a   1.000
_cell.length_b   1.000
_cell.length_c   1.000
_cell.angle_alpha   90.00
_cell.angle_beta   90.00
_cell.angle_gamma   90.00
#
_symmetry.space_group_name_H-M   'P 1'
#
loop_
_entity.id
_entity.type
_entity.pdbx_description
1 polymer ?
#
loop_
_entity_poly.entity_id
_entity_poly.type
_entity_poly.pdbx_seq_one_letter_code
_entity_poly.pdbx_strand_id
1 'polypeptide(L)' 'MGLIHTRTYIDFPDEQWKQISANPTIFEAMDDGISLEILDEGGKVHKISFKKGAQIKFMRVVGKYRLSWARELAHEES' A
#
# COMPACT_ATOMS: atom_id res chain seq x y z
N MET A 1 -1.75 9.80 8.29
CA MET A 1 -1.05 9.14 7.18
C MET A 1 -0.25 7.94 7.67
N GLY A 2 -0.41 6.78 7.04
CA GLY A 2 0.45 5.61 7.22
C GLY A 2 1.67 5.69 6.30
N LEU A 3 2.78 5.10 6.72
CA LEU A 3 4.04 5.11 6.00
C LEU A 3 4.84 3.86 6.33
N ILE A 4 5.20 3.06 5.33
CA ILE A 4 6.09 1.91 5.47
C ILE A 4 7.19 1.98 4.41
N HIS A 5 8.41 1.65 4.83
CA HIS A 5 9.53 1.37 3.94
C HIS A 5 9.73 -0.13 3.87
N THR A 6 9.90 -0.64 2.66
CA THR A 6 10.15 -2.06 2.41
C THR A 6 11.24 -2.22 1.36
N ARG A 7 11.93 -3.37 1.39
CA ARG A 7 12.82 -3.83 0.32
C ARG A 7 12.18 -4.90 -0.54
N THR A 8 11.06 -5.48 -0.11
CA THR A 8 10.35 -6.50 -0.85
C THR A 8 9.50 -5.85 -1.93
N TYR A 9 9.39 -6.54 -3.06
CA TYR A 9 8.41 -6.18 -4.07
C TYR A 9 6.99 -6.37 -3.50
N ILE A 10 6.07 -5.50 -3.88
CA ILE A 10 4.64 -5.57 -3.51
C ILE A 10 3.86 -5.64 -4.82
N ASP A 11 2.96 -6.61 -4.90
CA ASP A 11 2.05 -6.76 -6.01
C ASP A 11 0.74 -5.98 -5.76
N PHE A 12 0.14 -5.48 -6.83
CA PHE A 12 -1.14 -4.80 -6.84
C PHE A 12 -2.02 -5.47 -7.90
N PRO A 13 -2.68 -6.59 -7.57
CA PRO A 13 -3.52 -7.32 -8.53
C PRO A 13 -4.61 -6.42 -9.11
N ASP A 14 -4.81 -6.47 -10.43
CA ASP A 14 -5.76 -5.59 -11.14
C ASP A 14 -7.23 -5.83 -10.78
N GLU A 15 -7.55 -7.00 -10.21
CA GLU A 15 -8.87 -7.34 -9.67
C GLU A 15 -9.21 -6.55 -8.38
N GLN A 16 -8.18 -6.06 -7.67
CA GLN A 16 -8.30 -5.39 -6.38
C GLN A 16 -7.87 -3.92 -6.44
N TRP A 17 -6.88 -3.61 -7.27
CA TRP A 17 -6.24 -2.30 -7.30
C TRP A 17 -6.33 -1.69 -8.69
N LYS A 18 -6.80 -0.44 -8.73
CA LYS A 18 -6.80 0.36 -9.95
C LYS A 18 -5.67 1.37 -9.89
N GLN A 19 -4.76 1.36 -10.85
CA GLN A 19 -3.77 2.44 -10.98
C GLN A 19 -4.47 3.70 -11.50
N ILE A 20 -4.52 4.76 -10.68
CA ILE A 20 -5.16 6.03 -11.03
C ILE A 20 -4.17 7.11 -11.45
N SER A 21 -2.88 6.93 -11.14
CA SER A 21 -1.79 7.80 -11.57
C SER A 21 -0.52 7.00 -11.76
N ALA A 22 0.25 7.33 -12.80
CA ALA A 22 1.54 6.71 -13.09
C ALA A 22 2.73 7.52 -12.56
N ASN A 23 2.59 8.84 -12.39
CA ASN A 23 3.65 9.72 -11.92
C ASN A 23 3.09 10.85 -11.02
N PRO A 24 3.11 10.70 -9.68
CA PRO A 24 3.59 9.54 -8.94
C PRO A 24 2.67 8.32 -9.13
N THR A 25 3.19 7.11 -8.91
CA THR A 25 2.37 5.89 -8.95
C THR A 25 1.40 5.88 -7.77
N ILE A 26 0.10 5.84 -8.08
CA ILE A 26 -0.97 5.77 -7.09
C ILE A 26 -1.93 4.67 -7.51
N PHE A 27 -2.22 3.77 -6.58
CA PHE A 27 -3.26 2.76 -6.70
C PHE A 27 -4.43 3.11 -5.80
N GLU A 28 -5.63 2.78 -6.25
CA GLU A 28 -6.88 2.94 -5.52
C GLU A 28 -7.52 1.57 -5.30
N ALA A 29 -7.92 1.30 -4.06
CA ALA A 29 -8.63 0.08 -3.70
C ALA A 29 -10.03 0.07 -4.36
N MET A 30 -10.33 -0.99 -5.10
CA MET A 30 -11.57 -1.11 -5.87
C MET A 30 -12.77 -1.56 -5.01
N ASP A 31 -12.52 -2.18 -3.86
CA ASP A 31 -13.52 -2.72 -2.95
C ASP A 31 -13.10 -2.56 -1.47
N ASP A 32 -14.01 -2.89 -0.55
CA ASP A 32 -13.76 -2.82 0.89
C ASP A 32 -13.05 -4.08 1.40
N GLY A 33 -12.14 -3.93 2.37
CA GLY A 33 -11.45 -5.05 3.00
C GLY A 33 -10.25 -5.58 2.22
N ILE A 34 -9.87 -4.93 1.12
CA ILE A 34 -8.66 -5.25 0.36
C ILE A 34 -7.45 -5.08 1.28
N SER A 35 -6.63 -6.11 1.41
CA SER A 35 -5.53 -6.12 2.37
C SER A 35 -4.17 -6.22 1.67
N LEU A 36 -3.18 -5.49 2.19
CA LEU A 36 -1.77 -5.64 1.81
C LEU A 36 -0.97 -6.16 2.99
N GLU A 37 -0.18 -7.18 2.73
CA GLU A 37 0.86 -7.66 3.64
C GLU A 37 2.20 -7.06 3.21
N ILE A 38 2.83 -6.31 4.10
CA ILE A 38 4.06 -5.58 3.82
C ILE A 38 5.12 -6.00 4.83
N LEU A 39 6.23 -6.56 4.34
CA LEU A 39 7.42 -6.79 5.16
C LEU A 39 8.23 -5.49 5.25
N ASP A 40 8.34 -4.89 6.42
CA ASP A 40 9.13 -3.68 6.61
C ASP A 40 10.64 -3.97 6.61
N GLU A 41 11.46 -2.91 6.67
CA GLU A 41 12.92 -3.06 6.73
C GLU A 41 13.45 -3.67 8.04
N GLY A 42 12.65 -3.67 9.10
CA GLY A 42 12.96 -4.30 10.38
C GLY A 42 12.62 -5.79 10.42
N GLY A 43 12.01 -6.34 9.36
CA GLY A 43 11.54 -7.71 9.30
C GLY A 43 10.18 -7.94 9.96
N LYS A 44 9.43 -6.87 10.27
CA LYS A 44 8.06 -6.94 10.77
C LYS A 44 7.08 -7.02 9.59
N VAL A 45 6.12 -7.93 9.67
CA VAL A 45 5.00 -8.01 8.73
C VAL A 45 3.88 -7.09 9.23
N HIS A 46 3.39 -6.24 8.34
CA HIS A 46 2.23 -5.39 8.57
C HIS A 46 1.11 -5.82 7.64
N LYS A 47 -0.05 -6.17 8.20
CA LYS A 47 -1.26 -6.43 7.43
C LYS A 47 -2.18 -5.23 7.53
N ILE A 48 -2.43 -4.57 6.42
CA ILE A 48 -3.23 -3.34 6.36
C ILE A 48 -4.42 -3.59 5.46
N SER A 49 -5.63 -3.45 6.01
CA SER A 49 -6.89 -3.52 5.27
C SER A 49 -7.35 -2.12 4.87
N PHE A 50 -7.78 -1.98 3.62
CA PHE A 50 -8.18 -0.73 2.99
C PHE A 50 -9.67 -0.73 2.69
N LYS A 51 -10.29 0.44 2.80
CA LYS A 51 -11.67 0.68 2.33
C LYS A 51 -11.66 0.99 0.83
N LYS A 52 -12.81 0.80 0.18
CA LYS A 52 -13.02 1.22 -1.21
C LYS A 52 -12.69 2.70 -1.40
N GLY A 53 -11.95 3.02 -2.46
CA GLY A 53 -11.48 4.38 -2.74
C GLY A 53 -10.26 4.81 -1.91
N ALA A 54 -9.74 3.97 -1.03
CA ALA A 54 -8.49 4.25 -0.35
C ALA A 54 -7.34 4.28 -1.37
N GLN A 55 -6.50 5.30 -1.26
CA GLN A 55 -5.38 5.51 -2.17
C GLN A 55 -4.06 5.20 -1.47
N ILE A 56 -3.22 4.44 -2.17
CA ILE A 56 -1.87 4.13 -1.77
C ILE A 56 -0.89 4.68 -2.80
N LYS A 57 -0.01 5.56 -2.32
CA LYS A 57 1.07 6.09 -3.11
C LYS A 57 2.27 5.16 -2.99
N PHE A 58 2.73 4.66 -4.13
CA PHE A 58 3.88 3.79 -4.26
C PHE A 58 5.03 4.55 -4.92
N MET A 59 6.21 4.55 -4.30
CA MET A 59 7.41 5.17 -4.84
C MET A 59 8.60 4.24 -4.71
N ARG A 60 9.30 4.04 -5.82
CA ARG A 60 10.64 3.45 -5.78
C ARG A 60 11.64 4.51 -5.34
N VAL A 61 12.43 4.17 -4.32
CA VAL A 61 13.56 4.94 -3.81
C VAL A 61 14.83 4.10 -4.04
N VAL A 62 16.01 4.67 -3.84
CA VAL A 62 17.28 3.94 -4.07
C VAL A 62 17.32 2.70 -3.16
N GLY A 63 17.22 1.51 -3.77
CA GLY A 63 17.26 0.21 -3.10
C GLY A 63 16.03 -0.16 -2.26
N LYS A 64 14.95 0.62 -2.28
CA LYS A 64 13.78 0.46 -1.40
C LYS A 64 12.49 0.93 -2.06
N TYR A 65 11.36 0.57 -1.48
CA TYR A 65 10.05 1.11 -1.80
C TYR A 65 9.49 1.86 -0.60
N ARG A 66 8.78 2.94 -0.89
CA ARG A 66 8.05 3.74 0.09
C ARG A 66 6.56 3.70 -0.24
N LEU A 67 5.77 3.25 0.72
CA LEU A 67 4.32 3.20 0.62
C LEU A 67 3.72 4.18 1.63
N SER A 68 2.76 4.99 1.18
CA SER A 68 2.06 5.93 2.06
C SER A 68 0.58 6.03 1.70
N TRP A 69 -0.27 6.17 2.73
CA TRP A 69 -1.72 6.21 2.58
C TRP A 69 -2.38 7.07 3.67
N ALA A 70 -3.65 7.36 3.49
CA ALA A 70 -4.54 8.00 4.46
C ALA A 70 -4.95 7.01 5.57
N ARG A 71 -4.77 7.35 6.87
CA ARG A 71 -5.07 6.41 7.98
C ARG A 71 -6.56 6.22 8.18
N GLU A 72 -7.34 7.24 7.85
CA GLU A 72 -8.80 7.27 7.95
C GLU A 72 -9.51 6.21 7.08
N LEU A 73 -8.84 5.70 6.05
CA LEU A 73 -9.35 4.69 5.12
C LEU A 73 -8.62 3.34 5.21
N ALA A 74 -7.78 3.15 6.23
CA ALA A 74 -7.01 1.92 6.39
C ALA A 74 -6.92 1.51 7.86
N HIS A 75 -7.05 0.22 8.12
CA HIS A 75 -6.89 -0.37 9.44
C HIS A 75 -5.71 -1.34 9.43
N GLU A 76 -4.77 -1.19 10.36
CA GLU A 76 -3.67 -2.13 10.55
C GLU A 76 -4.16 -3.22 11.52
N GLU A 77 -4.20 -4.47 11.05
CA GLU A 77 -4.43 -5.62 11.93
C GLU A 77 -3.10 -5.99 12.60
N SER A 78 -3.11 -6.04 13.93
CA SER A 78 -1.90 -6.24 14.75
C SER A 78 -1.81 -7.65 15.34
#